data_AF-A0A7W0SQU7-F1
#
_entry.id   AF-A0A7W0SQU7-F1
#
_cell.length_a   1.000
_cell.length_b   1.000
_cell.length_c   1.000
_cell.angle_alpha   90.00
_cell.angle_beta   90.00
_cell.angle_gamma   90.00
#
_symmetry.space_group_name_H-M   'P 1'
#
loop_
_entity.id
_entity.type
_entity.pdbx_description
1 polymer ?
#
loop_
_entity_poly.entity_id
_entity_poly.type
_entity_poly.pdbx_seq_one_letter_code
_entity_poly.pdbx_strand_id
1 'polypeptide(L)'
;MSRAAEPPTASDERLVEIGLGKRLLTRPDIGAFLGAITVFLGFSYFAREVNWFGDPAIWASWTDQAAQYGIIAVPVALLMIGGEFDLSAGVMIGSSGLLLGYLGTHADMNIWPAMVIV
;
A
#
# COMPACT_ATOMS: atom_id res chain seq x y z
N MET A 1 31.70 15.97 56.37
CA MET A 1 31.30 15.16 55.21
C MET A 1 30.64 16.08 54.19
N SER A 2 31.39 16.58 53.21
CA SER A 2 30.88 17.44 52.14
C SER A 2 30.66 16.56 50.91
N ARG A 3 29.40 16.29 50.56
CA ARG A 3 29.04 15.57 49.34
C ARG A 3 29.21 16.55 48.18
N ALA A 4 30.24 16.35 47.35
CA ALA A 4 30.39 17.12 46.12
C ALA A 4 29.14 16.92 45.26
N ALA A 5 28.55 18.02 44.78
CA ALA A 5 27.40 17.97 43.88
C ALA A 5 27.81 17.29 42.58
N GLU A 6 27.02 16.30 42.17
CA GLU A 6 27.21 15.57 40.93
C GLU A 6 27.00 16.53 39.74
N PRO A 7 27.89 16.57 38.74
CA PRO A 7 27.75 17.48 37.61
C PRO A 7 26.46 17.16 36.84
N PRO A 8 25.75 18.18 36.31
CA PRO A 8 24.56 17.95 35.52
C PRO A 8 24.91 17.04 34.33
N THR A 9 24.15 15.96 34.15
CA THR A 9 24.27 15.07 33.00
C THR A 9 24.10 15.89 31.73
N ALA A 10 25.20 16.18 31.04
CA ALA A 10 25.18 16.88 29.76
C ALA A 10 24.36 16.07 28.76
N SER A 11 23.40 16.71 28.11
CA SER A 11 22.57 16.14 27.06
C SER A 11 23.45 15.52 25.97
N ASP A 12 23.20 14.26 25.58
CA ASP A 12 24.04 13.54 24.61
C ASP A 12 23.90 14.15 23.21
N GLU A 13 24.93 14.87 22.75
CA GLU A 13 24.99 15.54 21.43
C GLU A 13 24.90 14.57 20.25
N ARG A 14 25.03 13.26 20.49
CA ARG A 14 24.89 12.20 19.47
C ARG A 14 23.44 11.90 19.13
N LEU A 15 22.48 12.33 19.95
CA LEU A 15 21.06 12.08 19.75
C LEU A 15 20.39 13.29 19.11
N VAL A 16 20.13 13.20 17.80
CA VAL A 16 19.31 14.20 17.10
C VAL A 16 17.85 13.97 17.48
N GLU A 17 17.23 14.96 18.14
CA GLU A 17 15.79 14.93 18.38
C GLU A 17 15.03 14.99 17.06
N ILE A 18 14.35 13.89 16.73
CA ILE A 18 13.54 13.78 15.53
C ILE A 18 12.13 14.27 15.86
N GLY A 19 11.70 15.38 15.25
CA GLY A 19 10.34 15.89 15.42
C GLY A 19 9.27 14.85 15.06
N LEU A 20 8.13 14.89 15.75
CA LEU A 20 7.02 13.92 15.59
C LEU A 20 6.58 13.74 14.13
N GLY A 21 6.55 14.81 13.35
CA GLY A 21 6.19 14.75 11.93
C GLY A 21 7.17 13.95 11.08
N LYS A 22 8.48 14.17 11.26
CA LYS A 22 9.51 13.39 10.57
C LYS A 22 9.48 11.92 11.01
N ARG A 23 9.26 11.68 12.31
CA ARG A 23 9.09 10.32 12.85
C ARG A 23 7.89 9.59 12.25
N LEU A 24 6.76 10.27 12.04
CA LEU A 24 5.59 9.70 11.38
C LEU A 24 5.88 9.40 9.91
N LEU A 25 6.43 10.35 9.16
CA LEU A 25 6.70 10.22 7.73
C LEU A 25 7.76 9.15 7.41
N THR A 26 8.67 8.85 8.34
CA THR A 26 9.65 7.78 8.18
C THR A 26 9.10 6.38 8.44
N ARG A 27 7.87 6.25 8.96
CA ARG A 27 7.28 4.92 9.14
C ARG A 27 6.56 4.47 7.86
N PRO A 28 6.83 3.24 7.39
CA PRO A 28 6.26 2.74 6.15
C PRO A 28 4.75 2.48 6.20
N ASP A 29 4.19 2.25 7.39
CA ASP A 29 2.74 2.09 7.64
C ASP A 29 1.93 3.36 7.30
N ILE A 30 2.49 4.53 7.58
CA ILE A 30 1.85 5.83 7.29
C ILE A 30 1.68 6.05 5.79
N GLY A 31 2.64 5.60 4.97
CA GLY A 31 2.55 5.69 3.51
C GLY A 31 1.38 4.87 2.96
N ALA A 32 1.23 3.63 3.42
CA ALA A 32 0.11 2.77 3.03
C ALA A 32 -1.24 3.36 3.45
N PHE A 33 -1.33 3.90 4.67
CA PHE A 33 -2.55 4.54 5.18
C PHE A 33 -2.94 5.79 4.38
N LEU A 34 -1.98 6.67 4.10
CA LEU A 34 -2.21 7.85 3.25
C LEU A 34 -2.62 7.46 1.83
N GLY A 35 -2.02 6.40 1.28
CA GLY A 35 -2.41 5.84 -0.03
C GLY A 35 -3.87 5.37 -0.04
N ALA A 36 -4.28 4.59 0.97
CA ALA A 36 -5.66 4.12 1.10
C ALA A 36 -6.66 5.29 1.18
N ILE A 37 -6.37 6.31 1.99
CA ILE A 37 -7.21 7.53 2.08
C ILE A 37 -7.28 8.23 0.73
N THR A 38 -6.14 8.43 0.06
CA THR A 38 -6.07 9.16 -1.21
C THR A 38 -6.87 8.45 -2.29
N VAL A 39 -6.72 7.13 -2.40
CA VAL A 39 -7.48 6.30 -3.35
C VAL A 39 -8.97 6.35 -3.02
N PHE A 40 -9.36 6.13 -1.77
CA PHE A 40 -10.76 6.18 -1.36
C PHE A 40 -11.40 7.53 -1.70
N LEU A 41 -10.76 8.64 -1.31
CA LEU A 41 -11.28 9.98 -1.60
C LEU A 41 -11.34 10.28 -3.10
N GLY A 42 -10.33 9.83 -3.87
CA GLY A 42 -10.34 9.95 -5.33
C GLY A 42 -11.55 9.24 -5.94
N PHE A 43 -11.75 7.96 -5.62
CA PHE A 43 -12.87 7.19 -6.12
C PHE A 43 -14.22 7.72 -5.63
N SER A 44 -14.34 8.10 -4.35
CA SER A 44 -15.58 8.71 -3.82
C SER A 44 -15.90 10.03 -4.51
N TYR A 45 -14.90 10.84 -4.86
CA TYR A 45 -15.09 12.09 -5.58
C TYR A 45 -15.60 11.86 -7.01
N PHE A 46 -15.00 10.91 -7.74
CA PHE A 46 -15.45 10.59 -9.09
C PHE A 46 -16.81 9.87 -9.10
N ALA A 47 -17.08 9.04 -8.09
CA ALA A 47 -18.34 8.35 -7.87
C ALA A 47 -19.27 9.12 -6.92
N ARG A 48 -19.44 10.43 -7.10
CA ARG A 48 -20.23 11.29 -6.20
C ARG A 48 -21.73 10.98 -6.16
N GLU A 49 -22.23 10.31 -7.20
CA GLU A 49 -23.65 9.93 -7.35
C GLU A 49 -23.98 8.64 -6.57
N VAL A 50 -22.95 7.92 -6.13
CA VAL A 50 -23.07 6.70 -5.34
C VAL A 50 -23.44 7.08 -3.89
N ASN A 51 -24.48 6.44 -3.35
CA ASN A 51 -24.92 6.68 -1.98
C ASN A 51 -24.06 5.91 -0.97
N TRP A 52 -22.79 6.33 -0.82
CA TRP A 52 -21.81 5.68 0.04
C TRP A 52 -22.30 5.42 1.47
N PHE A 53 -23.08 6.32 2.06
CA PHE A 53 -23.51 6.19 3.46
C PHE A 53 -24.90 5.58 3.65
N GLY A 54 -25.74 5.60 2.62
CA GLY A 54 -27.13 5.16 2.72
C GLY A 54 -27.40 3.76 2.14
N ASP A 55 -26.44 3.13 1.48
CA ASP A 55 -26.58 1.77 0.95
C ASP A 55 -25.42 0.85 1.38
N PRO A 56 -25.67 -0.13 2.27
CA PRO A 56 -24.68 -1.12 2.67
C PRO A 56 -24.14 -1.99 1.52
N ALA A 57 -24.90 -2.17 0.43
CA ALA A 57 -24.47 -2.98 -0.71
C ALA A 57 -23.28 -2.35 -1.46
N ILE A 58 -23.17 -1.01 -1.41
CA ILE A 58 -22.03 -0.29 -1.99
C ILE A 58 -20.75 -0.64 -1.23
N TRP A 59 -20.79 -0.67 0.11
CA TRP A 59 -19.65 -1.11 0.91
C TRP A 59 -19.31 -2.57 0.65
N ALA A 60 -20.32 -3.44 0.56
CA ALA A 60 -20.11 -4.85 0.25
C ALA A 60 -19.37 -5.04 -1.09
N SER A 61 -19.88 -4.42 -2.16
CA SER A 61 -19.26 -4.49 -3.49
C SER A 61 -17.84 -3.92 -3.50
N TRP A 62 -17.60 -2.81 -2.80
CA TRP A 62 -16.26 -2.23 -2.69
C TRP A 62 -15.31 -3.17 -1.96
N THR A 63 -15.73 -3.75 -0.82
CA THR A 63 -14.90 -4.70 -0.07
C THR A 63 -14.65 -6.00 -0.82
N ASP A 64 -15.59 -6.47 -1.64
CA ASP A 64 -15.45 -7.67 -2.46
C ASP A 64 -14.34 -7.50 -3.50
N GLN A 65 -14.37 -6.38 -4.24
CA GLN A 65 -13.30 -6.04 -5.19
C GLN A 65 -11.97 -5.76 -4.49
N ALA A 66 -11.99 -5.08 -3.34
CA ALA A 66 -10.79 -4.81 -2.56
C ALA A 66 -10.15 -6.10 -2.02
N ALA A 67 -10.95 -7.10 -1.64
CA ALA A 67 -10.45 -8.38 -1.16
C ALA A 67 -9.68 -9.13 -2.26
N GLN A 68 -10.18 -9.14 -3.50
CA GLN A 68 -9.52 -9.82 -4.62
C GLN A 68 -8.07 -9.34 -4.82
N TYR A 69 -7.82 -8.03 -4.74
CA TYR A 69 -6.47 -7.48 -4.85
C TYR A 69 -5.72 -7.51 -3.51
N GLY A 70 -6.41 -7.26 -2.40
CA GLY A 70 -5.85 -7.15 -1.06
C GLY A 70 -5.28 -8.46 -0.53
N ILE A 71 -5.89 -9.61 -0.85
CA ILE A 71 -5.40 -10.93 -0.45
C ILE A 71 -3.97 -11.17 -0.94
N ILE A 72 -3.63 -10.69 -2.14
CA ILE A 72 -2.28 -10.82 -2.70
C ILE A 72 -1.40 -9.64 -2.29
N ALA A 73 -1.90 -8.40 -2.41
CA ALA A 73 -1.11 -7.20 -2.17
C ALA A 73 -0.66 -7.02 -0.72
N VAL A 74 -1.46 -7.45 0.27
CA VAL A 74 -1.14 -7.27 1.69
C VAL A 74 0.10 -8.09 2.12
N PRO A 75 0.17 -9.42 1.87
CA PRO A 75 1.40 -10.18 2.14
C PRO A 75 2.64 -9.60 1.47
N VAL A 76 2.52 -9.21 0.19
CA VAL A 76 3.59 -8.60 -0.60
C VAL A 76 4.07 -7.29 0.02
N ALA A 77 3.14 -6.41 0.41
CA ALA A 77 3.47 -5.15 1.08
C ALA A 77 4.16 -5.39 2.43
N LEU A 78 3.72 -6.39 3.20
CA LEU A 78 4.36 -6.77 4.46
C LEU A 78 5.80 -7.27 4.25
N LEU A 79 6.07 -8.02 3.17
CA LEU A 79 7.43 -8.41 2.79
C LEU A 79 8.29 -7.17 2.46
N MET A 80 7.77 -6.25 1.65
CA MET A 80 8.47 -5.00 1.30
C MET A 80 8.76 -4.13 2.52
N ILE A 81 7.84 -4.07 3.49
CA ILE A 81 8.04 -3.37 4.76
C ILE A 81 9.09 -4.08 5.63
N GLY A 82 9.13 -5.41 5.59
CA GLY A 82 10.13 -6.23 6.28
C GLY A 82 11.55 -6.15 5.67
N GLY A 83 11.72 -5.47 4.53
CA GLY A 83 12.99 -5.33 3.83
C GLY A 83 13.25 -6.44 2.79
N GLU A 84 12.35 -7.40 2.66
CA GLU A 84 12.38 -8.43 1.63
C GLU A 84 11.70 -7.89 0.37
N PHE A 85 12.50 -7.64 -0.67
CA PHE A 85 12.08 -6.94 -1.87
C PHE A 85 11.25 -7.84 -2.79
N ASP A 86 9.93 -7.68 -2.78
CA ASP A 86 9.05 -8.39 -3.71
C ASP A 86 8.82 -7.62 -5.01
N LEU A 87 9.89 -7.45 -5.79
CA LEU A 87 9.78 -6.90 -7.14
C LEU A 87 9.16 -7.89 -8.12
N SER A 88 9.33 -9.19 -7.90
CA SER A 88 8.89 -10.22 -8.84
C SER A 88 7.37 -10.31 -8.89
N ALA A 89 6.64 -10.30 -7.77
CA ALA A 89 5.17 -10.43 -7.82
C ALA A 89 4.51 -9.23 -8.50
N GLY A 90 4.95 -8.01 -8.18
CA GLY A 90 4.41 -6.78 -8.78
C GLY A 90 4.64 -6.72 -10.29
N VAL A 91 5.86 -7.04 -10.74
CA VAL A 91 6.21 -7.06 -12.17
C VAL A 91 5.49 -8.20 -12.91
N MET A 92 5.38 -9.38 -12.29
CA MET A 92 4.66 -10.53 -12.86
C MET A 92 3.20 -10.21 -13.11
N ILE A 93 2.46 -9.67 -12.11
CA ILE A 93 1.03 -9.35 -12.27
C ILE A 93 0.81 -8.32 -13.38
N GLY A 94 1.60 -7.24 -13.40
CA GLY A 94 1.49 -6.21 -14.43
C GLY A 94 1.83 -6.72 -15.83
N SER A 95 2.94 -7.47 -15.96
CA SER A 95 3.40 -8.00 -17.24
C SER A 95 2.44 -9.06 -17.80
N SER A 96 1.97 -9.97 -16.95
CA SER A 96 0.97 -10.98 -17.31
C SER A 96 -0.34 -10.32 -17.75
N GLY A 97 -0.84 -9.31 -17.03
CA GLY A 97 -2.06 -8.58 -17.42
C GLY A 97 -1.94 -7.90 -18.79
N LEU A 98 -0.82 -7.23 -19.05
CA LEU A 98 -0.56 -6.58 -20.34
C LEU A 98 -0.41 -7.60 -21.48
N LEU A 99 0.28 -8.72 -21.23
CA LEU A 99 0.47 -9.78 -22.22
C LEU A 99 -0.86 -10.46 -22.56
N LEU A 100 -1.68 -10.78 -21.56
CA LEU A 100 -3.02 -11.33 -21.77
C LEU A 100 -3.91 -10.37 -22.58
N GLY A 101 -3.87 -9.08 -22.25
CA GLY A 101 -4.57 -8.03 -22.99
C GLY A 101 -4.14 -8.00 -24.46
N TYR A 102 -2.83 -7.95 -24.71
CA TYR A 102 -2.29 -7.97 -26.08
C TYR A 102 -2.71 -9.23 -26.85
N LEU A 103 -2.60 -10.41 -26.24
CA LEU A 103 -2.98 -11.67 -26.88
C LEU A 103 -4.47 -11.69 -27.24
N GLY A 104 -5.34 -11.21 -26.35
CA GLY A 104 -6.78 -11.19 -26.56
C GLY A 104 -7.27 -10.11 -27.52
N THR A 105 -6.60 -8.94 -27.60
CA THR A 105 -7.10 -7.79 -28.38
C THR A 105 -6.33 -7.49 -29.65
N HIS A 106 -5.06 -7.86 -29.74
CA HIS A 106 -4.20 -7.53 -30.88
C HIS A 106 -3.69 -8.76 -31.63
N ALA A 107 -3.47 -9.87 -30.93
CA ALA A 107 -3.13 -11.14 -31.56
C ALA A 107 -4.36 -11.97 -31.95
N ASP A 108 -5.58 -11.45 -31.72
CA ASP A 108 -6.88 -12.10 -31.95
C ASP A 108 -6.95 -13.54 -31.38
N MET A 109 -6.17 -13.81 -30.33
CA MET A 109 -6.12 -15.12 -29.69
C MET A 109 -7.31 -15.27 -28.75
N ASN A 110 -7.93 -16.45 -28.77
CA ASN A 110 -8.99 -16.76 -27.83
C ASN A 110 -8.49 -16.64 -26.37
N ILE A 111 -9.35 -16.16 -25.46
CA ILE A 111 -9.00 -15.92 -24.05
C ILE A 111 -8.48 -17.19 -23.34
N TRP A 112 -9.02 -18.36 -23.70
CA TRP A 112 -8.68 -19.63 -23.06
C TRP A 112 -7.22 -20.06 -23.28
N PRO A 113 -6.71 -20.17 -24.52
CA PRO A 113 -5.29 -20.43 -24.75
C PRO A 113 -4.40 -19.27 -24.30
N ALA A 114 -4.85 -18.03 -24.38
CA ALA A 114 -4.08 -16.88 -23.91
C ALA A 114 -3.80 -16.95 -22.39
N MET A 115 -4.77 -17.40 -21.58
CA MET A 115 -4.57 -17.63 -20.14
C MET A 115 -3.58 -18.75 -19.80
N VAL A 116 -3.35 -19.73 -20.70
CA VAL A 116 -2.39 -20.81 -20.46
C VAL A 116 -0.96 -20.36 -20.73
N ILE A 117 -0.78 -19.39 -21.61
CA ILE A 117 0.52 -18.87 -22.04
C ILE A 117 1.12 -17.89 -21.01
N VAL A 118 0.25 -17.17 -20.30
CA VAL A 118 0.56 -16.03 -19.44
C VAL A 118 0.64 -16.44 -17.98
#